data_AF-A0AAU7LYJ8-F1
#
_entry.id   AF-A0AAU7LYJ8-F1
#
_cell.length_a   1.000
_cell.length_b   1.000
_cell.length_c   1.000
_cell.angle_alpha   90.00
_cell.angle_beta   90.00
_cell.angle_gamma   90.00
#
_symmetry.space_group_name_H-M   'P 1'
#
loop_
_entity.id
_entity.type
_entity.pdbx_description
1 polymer ?
#
loop_
_entity_poly.entity_id
_entity_poly.type
_entity_poly.pdbx_seq_one_letter_code
_entity_poly.pdbx_strand_id
1 'polypeptide(L)'
;MVKVSLFEDMPQPSPAQVQQDQAKAASKRRQGSPRLLQPDRLQVELRASDLESLLPEDHRARLVWGYVVRQDLSKLVEAVKARGSHAGRAAIDPYILFALWLYATLDGVGSGREVTRLSQEHDAYRWICGGVSVNYHALNDFRAGNEALMDELLSDNVAALAAAGAISLQRVAQDGMRVRADAGAASFRRQASLQEHLSEASELVQMIKTQTQADPGKAKRQAQAAKLRAAQEREQRIQAALEQLPEVAAAKKRNGAKAEDARASTTDPDARVMKMGDGGFRPAFNVQFATECEGQVIVGMDVVNAGSDMAQLAPMVRQVEQRLGQSPDQWLVDGGFPAHEQIDAVAGKTEVYAPVPEPKARKDAKKDANKDEPKDEPGKQVQQDKHQPKPGDSEAVASWRQRMASPQARDIYKQRAATAECVNAQARNRGLLRMPVRGLTKVRSVVGLFVLAHNLMRTMVALAPQLIGWGPGPCAMVAQAA
;
A
#
# COMPACT_ATOMS: atom_id res chain seq x y z
N MET A 1 58.32 81.26 36.45
CA MET A 1 57.34 80.47 35.67
C MET A 1 56.89 79.30 36.52
N VAL A 2 55.68 79.36 37.06
CA VAL A 2 55.07 78.31 37.90
C VAL A 2 54.31 77.36 36.97
N LYS A 3 54.62 76.04 37.02
CA LYS A 3 53.87 75.00 36.31
C LYS A 3 52.60 74.71 37.11
N VAL A 4 51.44 75.03 36.54
CA VAL A 4 50.13 74.60 37.05
C VAL A 4 49.82 73.25 36.41
N SER A 5 49.75 72.19 37.22
CA SER A 5 49.32 70.85 36.82
C SER A 5 47.80 70.79 36.78
N LEU A 6 47.20 70.42 35.64
CA LEU A 6 45.77 70.58 35.35
C LEU A 6 44.83 69.54 36.02
N PHE A 7 45.33 68.69 36.93
CA PHE A 7 44.59 67.51 37.42
C PHE A 7 44.87 67.12 38.88
N GLU A 8 45.12 68.08 39.79
CA GLU A 8 45.34 67.76 41.21
C GLU A 8 44.03 67.49 42.00
N ASP A 9 42.85 67.92 41.50
CA ASP A 9 41.58 67.89 42.26
C ASP A 9 40.56 66.81 41.80
N MET A 10 40.96 65.79 41.04
CA MET A 10 40.06 64.66 40.78
C MET A 10 40.14 63.63 41.91
N PRO A 11 39.01 63.26 42.55
CA PRO A 11 39.02 62.24 43.60
C PRO A 11 39.52 60.92 43.00
N GLN A 12 40.66 60.45 43.51
CA GLN A 12 41.20 59.14 43.19
C GLN A 12 40.14 58.10 43.56
N PRO A 13 39.78 57.17 42.66
CA PRO A 13 38.80 56.14 42.99
C PRO A 13 39.30 55.36 44.22
N SER A 14 38.41 55.19 45.21
CA SER A 14 38.80 54.52 46.45
C SER A 14 39.32 53.10 46.13
N PRO A 15 40.28 52.56 46.90
CA PRO A 15 40.80 51.21 46.68
C PRO A 15 39.68 50.15 46.60
N ALA A 16 38.57 50.37 47.32
CA ALA A 16 37.39 49.53 47.28
C ALA A 16 36.63 49.59 45.94
N GLN A 17 36.49 50.77 45.32
CA GLN A 17 35.88 50.92 44.00
C GLN A 17 36.74 50.28 42.91
N VAL A 18 38.06 50.47 42.98
CA VAL A 18 39.01 49.83 42.06
C VAL A 18 38.94 48.31 42.18
N GLN A 19 38.87 47.76 43.41
CA GLN A 19 38.69 46.33 43.64
C GLN A 19 37.33 45.80 43.13
N GLN A 20 36.25 46.56 43.33
CA GLN A 20 34.91 46.13 42.91
C GLN A 20 34.77 46.11 41.38
N ASP A 21 35.36 47.08 40.69
CA ASP A 21 35.39 47.12 39.22
C ASP A 21 36.33 46.07 38.64
N GLN A 22 37.48 45.81 39.28
CA GLN A 22 38.35 44.69 38.93
C GLN A 22 37.66 43.33 39.15
N ALA A 23 36.88 43.17 40.23
CA ALA A 23 36.12 41.95 40.49
C ALA A 23 34.97 41.75 39.49
N LYS A 24 34.27 42.82 39.08
CA LYS A 24 33.26 42.78 38.01
C LYS A 24 33.88 42.46 36.64
N ALA A 25 35.03 43.06 36.32
CA ALA A 25 35.77 42.75 35.10
C ALA A 25 36.30 41.32 35.08
N ALA A 26 36.78 40.81 36.22
CA ALA A 26 37.21 39.42 36.39
C ALA A 26 36.04 38.43 36.30
N SER A 27 34.86 38.79 36.83
CA SER A 27 33.61 38.03 36.68
C SER A 27 33.16 37.94 35.21
N LYS A 28 33.17 39.06 34.48
CA LYS A 28 32.90 39.08 33.03
C LYS A 28 33.93 38.27 32.22
N ARG A 29 35.23 38.33 32.58
CA ARG A 29 36.28 37.48 31.96
C ARG A 29 36.10 36.00 32.25
N ARG A 30 35.60 35.65 33.45
CA ARG A 30 35.22 34.27 33.81
C ARG A 30 33.99 33.79 33.04
N GLN A 31 33.11 34.70 32.63
CA GLN A 31 31.96 34.46 31.75
C GLN A 31 32.30 34.75 30.27
N GLY A 32 33.48 34.35 29.80
CA GLY A 32 33.82 34.42 28.37
C GLY A 32 32.77 33.68 27.52
N SER A 33 32.64 34.07 26.24
CA SER A 33 31.74 33.38 25.31
C SER A 33 31.96 31.87 25.38
N PRO A 34 30.89 31.05 25.41
CA PRO A 34 31.03 29.61 25.53
C PRO A 34 31.91 29.09 24.39
N ARG A 35 32.83 28.19 24.72
CA ARG A 35 33.58 27.46 23.69
C ARG A 35 32.63 26.46 23.05
N LEU A 36 32.15 26.79 21.87
CA LEU A 36 31.23 25.95 21.11
C LEU A 36 32.02 25.22 20.02
N LEU A 37 31.71 23.94 19.82
CA LEU A 37 32.11 23.23 18.60
C LEU A 37 31.20 23.73 17.48
N GLN A 38 31.77 24.43 16.50
CA GLN A 38 31.04 25.00 15.38
C GLN A 38 31.32 24.17 14.11
N PRO A 39 30.32 23.96 13.24
CA PRO A 39 30.52 23.23 12.00
C PRO A 39 31.36 24.07 11.03
N ASP A 40 32.49 23.53 10.57
CA ASP A 40 33.24 24.08 9.44
C ASP A 40 32.74 23.42 8.14
N ARG A 41 31.97 24.17 7.36
CA ARG A 41 31.44 23.70 6.07
C ARG A 41 32.43 23.89 4.90
N LEU A 42 33.56 24.55 5.14
CA LEU A 42 34.60 24.79 4.14
C LEU A 42 35.75 23.78 4.27
N GLN A 43 35.75 22.97 5.33
CA GLN A 43 36.72 21.90 5.51
C GLN A 43 36.62 20.90 4.35
N VAL A 44 37.71 20.80 3.58
CA VAL A 44 37.86 19.80 2.52
C VAL A 44 38.34 18.50 3.15
N GLU A 45 37.61 17.42 2.93
CA GLU A 45 37.97 16.08 3.38
C GLU A 45 38.00 15.12 2.17
N LEU A 46 39.11 14.42 1.97
CA LEU A 46 39.21 13.36 0.97
C LEU A 46 38.81 12.04 1.63
N ARG A 47 37.63 11.52 1.28
CA ARG A 47 37.15 10.21 1.75
C ARG A 47 37.15 9.20 0.61
N ALA A 48 38.03 8.21 0.67
CA ALA A 48 37.88 7.00 -0.13
C ALA A 48 36.76 6.16 0.52
N SER A 49 35.69 5.90 -0.22
CA SER A 49 34.61 5.00 0.20
C SER A 49 34.30 4.07 -0.96
N ASP A 50 34.33 2.77 -0.71
CA ASP A 50 33.67 1.82 -1.59
C ASP A 50 32.17 1.78 -1.27
N LEU A 51 31.36 1.19 -2.16
CA LEU A 51 29.92 1.10 -1.92
C LEU A 51 29.63 0.14 -0.77
N GLU A 52 30.37 -0.96 -0.66
CA GLU A 52 30.10 -2.01 0.33
C GLU A 52 30.27 -1.48 1.77
N SER A 53 31.23 -0.60 2.01
CA SER A 53 31.44 0.05 3.31
C SER A 53 30.36 1.07 3.68
N LEU A 54 29.44 1.45 2.78
CA LEU A 54 28.39 2.43 3.07
C LEU A 54 27.37 1.92 4.09
N LEU A 55 27.18 0.60 4.18
CA LEU A 55 26.13 -0.01 5.01
C LEU A 55 26.70 -1.09 5.93
N PRO A 56 26.32 -1.12 7.22
CA PRO A 56 26.66 -2.22 8.11
C PRO A 56 26.01 -3.53 7.65
N GLU A 57 26.53 -4.68 8.10
CA GLU A 57 26.09 -6.01 7.65
C GLU A 57 24.61 -6.32 7.96
N ASP A 58 24.09 -5.77 9.05
CA ASP A 58 22.71 -5.92 9.50
C ASP A 58 21.73 -4.91 8.84
N HIS A 59 22.23 -4.05 7.94
CA HIS A 59 21.41 -3.03 7.30
C HIS A 59 20.29 -3.66 6.45
N ARG A 60 19.06 -3.20 6.64
CA ARG A 60 17.86 -3.72 5.95
C ARG A 60 17.96 -3.78 4.42
N ALA A 61 18.69 -2.86 3.77
CA ALA A 61 18.91 -2.91 2.32
C ALA A 61 19.64 -4.19 1.88
N ARG A 62 20.56 -4.71 2.69
CA ARG A 62 21.25 -5.99 2.46
C ARG A 62 20.30 -7.16 2.56
N LEU A 63 19.36 -7.13 3.53
CA LEU A 63 18.30 -8.14 3.64
C LEU A 63 17.40 -8.16 2.42
N VAL A 64 16.99 -6.98 1.93
CA VAL A 64 16.20 -6.86 0.69
C VAL A 64 16.96 -7.43 -0.49
N TRP A 65 18.22 -7.05 -0.67
CA TRP A 65 19.03 -7.56 -1.77
C TRP A 65 19.22 -9.08 -1.69
N GLY A 66 19.57 -9.59 -0.51
CA GLY A 66 19.74 -11.03 -0.27
C GLY A 66 18.47 -11.84 -0.54
N TYR A 67 17.29 -11.28 -0.27
CA TYR A 67 16.01 -11.89 -0.67
C TYR A 67 15.85 -11.89 -2.20
N VAL A 68 16.06 -10.73 -2.82
CA VAL A 68 15.80 -10.50 -4.26
C VAL A 68 16.67 -11.40 -5.13
N VAL A 69 17.96 -11.57 -4.82
CA VAL A 69 18.86 -12.43 -5.62
C VAL A 69 18.52 -13.92 -5.56
N ARG A 70 17.70 -14.36 -4.60
CA ARG A 70 17.21 -15.74 -4.49
C ARG A 70 15.87 -15.96 -5.19
N GLN A 71 15.24 -14.91 -5.72
CA GLN A 71 13.99 -15.02 -6.46
C GLN A 71 14.26 -15.34 -7.93
N ASP A 72 13.35 -16.11 -8.53
CA ASP A 72 13.38 -16.35 -9.97
C ASP A 72 12.82 -15.13 -10.72
N LEU A 73 13.72 -14.34 -11.32
CA LEU A 73 13.37 -13.24 -12.22
C LEU A 73 13.71 -13.56 -13.69
N SER A 74 13.91 -14.84 -14.02
CA SER A 74 14.39 -15.28 -15.34
C SER A 74 13.49 -14.77 -16.47
N LYS A 75 12.17 -14.77 -16.27
CA LYS A 75 11.20 -14.21 -17.25
C LYS A 75 11.48 -12.75 -17.60
N LEU A 76 11.91 -11.94 -16.63
CA LEU A 76 12.24 -10.52 -16.86
C LEU A 76 13.59 -10.37 -17.56
N VAL A 77 14.59 -11.16 -17.17
CA VAL A 77 15.91 -11.20 -17.82
C VAL A 77 15.76 -11.65 -19.27
N GLU A 78 14.90 -12.65 -19.52
CA GLU A 78 14.66 -13.18 -20.85
C GLU A 78 13.98 -12.18 -21.79
N ALA A 79 13.11 -11.33 -21.25
CA ALA A 79 12.46 -10.26 -22.00
C ALA A 79 13.43 -9.16 -22.46
N VAL A 80 14.65 -9.09 -21.91
CA VAL A 80 15.67 -8.13 -22.33
C VAL A 80 16.13 -8.44 -23.76
N LYS A 81 15.87 -7.47 -24.66
CA LYS A 81 16.21 -7.57 -26.08
C LYS A 81 17.68 -7.27 -26.38
N ALA A 82 18.33 -6.45 -25.56
CA ALA A 82 19.74 -6.12 -25.72
C ALA A 82 20.60 -7.32 -25.29
N ARG A 83 21.12 -8.09 -26.25
CA ARG A 83 21.87 -9.33 -25.99
C ARG A 83 23.17 -9.39 -26.79
N GLY A 84 24.24 -9.87 -26.16
CA GLY A 84 25.54 -10.04 -26.80
C GLY A 84 26.03 -8.76 -27.47
N SER A 85 26.47 -8.87 -28.73
CA SER A 85 26.95 -7.76 -29.55
C SER A 85 25.87 -6.99 -30.32
N HIS A 86 24.57 -7.27 -30.10
CA HIS A 86 23.50 -6.57 -30.80
C HIS A 86 23.43 -5.10 -30.35
N ALA A 87 23.31 -4.18 -31.32
CA ALA A 87 23.26 -2.76 -31.04
C ALA A 87 22.06 -2.38 -30.15
N GLY A 88 22.35 -1.67 -29.05
CA GLY A 88 21.34 -1.19 -28.10
C GLY A 88 21.99 -0.76 -26.79
N ARG A 89 21.34 0.13 -26.04
CA ARG A 89 21.78 0.49 -24.69
C ARG A 89 21.54 -0.72 -23.77
N ALA A 90 22.50 -1.05 -22.91
CA ALA A 90 22.33 -2.05 -21.86
C ALA A 90 21.10 -1.73 -21.00
N ALA A 91 20.30 -2.76 -20.71
CA ALA A 91 19.14 -2.64 -19.84
C ALA A 91 19.58 -2.52 -18.37
N ILE A 92 18.72 -1.89 -17.55
CA ILE A 92 18.88 -1.96 -16.10
C ILE A 92 18.51 -3.37 -15.66
N ASP A 93 19.33 -3.95 -14.78
CA ASP A 93 19.07 -5.24 -14.18
C ASP A 93 17.71 -5.25 -13.44
N PRO A 94 16.76 -6.16 -13.76
CA PRO A 94 15.50 -6.31 -13.05
C PRO A 94 15.65 -6.51 -11.53
N TYR A 95 16.73 -7.14 -11.07
CA TYR A 95 17.01 -7.33 -9.64
C TYR A 95 17.17 -5.98 -8.93
N ILE A 96 17.82 -5.00 -9.55
CA ILE A 96 17.95 -3.63 -9.02
C ILE A 96 16.58 -2.96 -8.89
N LEU A 97 15.77 -3.03 -9.95
CA LEU A 97 14.43 -2.41 -9.95
C LEU A 97 13.53 -3.02 -8.89
N PHE A 98 13.59 -4.35 -8.71
CA PHE A 98 12.80 -5.05 -7.71
C PHE A 98 13.25 -4.69 -6.28
N ALA A 99 14.56 -4.74 -6.02
CA ALA A 99 15.13 -4.39 -4.72
C ALA A 99 14.82 -2.94 -4.32
N LEU A 100 14.94 -2.00 -5.26
CA LEU A 100 14.59 -0.60 -5.01
C LEU A 100 13.11 -0.45 -4.62
N TRP A 101 12.19 -1.16 -5.28
CA TRP A 101 10.76 -1.06 -4.95
C TRP A 101 10.38 -1.72 -3.63
N LEU A 102 10.97 -2.86 -3.31
CA LEU A 102 10.78 -3.49 -1.99
C LEU A 102 11.31 -2.57 -0.89
N TYR A 103 12.55 -2.07 -1.02
CA TYR A 103 13.16 -1.18 -0.04
C TYR A 103 12.39 0.14 0.10
N ALA A 104 12.02 0.76 -1.03
CA ALA A 104 11.21 1.98 -1.03
C ALA A 104 9.87 1.79 -0.34
N THR A 105 9.21 0.63 -0.54
CA THR A 105 7.93 0.33 0.11
C THR A 105 8.09 0.16 1.62
N LEU A 106 9.20 -0.42 2.08
CA LEU A 106 9.55 -0.51 3.49
C LEU A 106 9.84 0.87 4.12
N ASP A 107 10.34 1.82 3.33
CA ASP A 107 10.55 3.22 3.72
C ASP A 107 9.30 4.09 3.59
N GLY A 108 8.20 3.56 3.04
CA GLY A 108 6.99 4.34 2.76
C GLY A 108 7.14 5.30 1.57
N VAL A 109 8.12 5.09 0.69
CA VAL A 109 8.38 5.88 -0.51
C VAL A 109 7.62 5.28 -1.72
N GLY A 110 6.51 5.93 -2.10
CA GLY A 110 5.65 5.48 -3.20
C GLY A 110 5.91 6.13 -4.57
N SER A 111 6.86 7.07 -4.68
CA SER A 111 7.09 7.86 -5.90
C SER A 111 8.35 7.41 -6.63
N GLY A 112 8.25 6.96 -7.89
CA GLY A 112 9.42 6.58 -8.68
C GLY A 112 10.43 7.72 -8.90
N ARG A 113 9.96 8.97 -8.93
CA ARG A 113 10.85 10.15 -8.98
C ARG A 113 11.63 10.31 -7.68
N GLU A 114 10.97 10.05 -6.56
CA GLU A 114 11.62 10.11 -5.25
C GLU A 114 12.63 8.99 -5.09
N VAL A 115 12.29 7.75 -5.49
CA VAL A 115 13.26 6.65 -5.54
C VAL A 115 14.46 6.99 -6.43
N THR A 116 14.23 7.64 -7.57
CA THR A 116 15.32 8.11 -8.44
C THR A 116 16.20 9.16 -7.74
N ARG A 117 15.61 10.11 -7.02
CA ARG A 117 16.35 11.09 -6.22
C ARG A 117 17.18 10.40 -5.12
N LEU A 118 16.55 9.51 -4.36
CA LEU A 118 17.18 8.76 -3.28
C LEU A 118 18.32 7.87 -3.80
N SER A 119 18.21 7.31 -5.02
CA SER A 119 19.30 6.55 -5.65
C SER A 119 20.59 7.34 -5.88
N GLN A 120 20.54 8.67 -5.79
CA GLN A 120 21.70 9.56 -5.90
C GLN A 120 22.16 10.11 -4.55
N GLU A 121 21.25 10.25 -3.58
CA GLU A 121 21.49 11.01 -2.35
C GLU A 121 21.56 10.13 -1.09
N HIS A 122 20.96 8.95 -1.10
CA HIS A 122 20.81 8.10 0.09
C HIS A 122 21.63 6.82 -0.04
N ASP A 123 22.51 6.56 0.92
CA ASP A 123 23.50 5.47 0.87
C ASP A 123 22.88 4.08 0.66
N ALA A 124 21.77 3.77 1.35
CA ALA A 124 21.03 2.52 1.12
C ALA A 124 20.60 2.31 -0.34
N TYR A 125 20.07 3.35 -0.99
CA TYR A 125 19.61 3.26 -2.38
C TYR A 125 20.80 3.25 -3.35
N ARG A 126 21.86 4.02 -3.06
CA ARG A 126 23.11 4.02 -3.83
C ARG A 126 23.78 2.65 -3.81
N TRP A 127 23.79 1.98 -2.65
CA TRP A 127 24.29 0.62 -2.48
C TRP A 127 23.50 -0.38 -3.32
N ILE A 128 22.16 -0.36 -3.25
CA ILE A 128 21.29 -1.22 -4.09
C ILE A 128 21.55 -0.98 -5.58
N CYS A 129 21.76 0.28 -5.98
CA CYS A 129 22.05 0.60 -7.38
C CYS A 129 23.43 0.13 -7.85
N GLY A 130 24.41 -0.02 -6.96
CA GLY A 130 25.76 -0.48 -7.33
C GLY A 130 26.44 0.39 -8.40
N GLY A 131 26.13 1.70 -8.46
CA GLY A 131 26.62 2.61 -9.49
C GLY A 131 25.80 2.64 -10.79
N VAL A 132 24.76 1.81 -10.92
CA VAL A 132 23.82 1.85 -12.06
C VAL A 132 22.90 3.06 -11.94
N SER A 133 22.86 3.90 -12.97
CA SER A 133 21.93 5.02 -13.04
C SER A 133 20.51 4.53 -13.36
N VAL A 134 19.60 4.68 -12.40
CA VAL A 134 18.19 4.30 -12.51
C VAL A 134 17.33 5.52 -12.85
N ASN A 135 16.31 5.32 -13.70
CA ASN A 135 15.37 6.37 -14.06
C ASN A 135 13.94 6.01 -13.62
N TYR A 136 13.15 7.05 -13.35
CA TYR A 136 11.80 6.88 -12.80
C TYR A 136 10.82 6.18 -13.77
N HIS A 137 11.05 6.24 -15.08
CA HIS A 137 10.21 5.52 -16.05
C HIS A 137 10.41 4.01 -15.90
N ALA A 138 11.66 3.53 -15.91
CA ALA A 138 11.96 2.11 -15.70
C ALA A 138 11.41 1.58 -14.36
N LEU A 139 11.54 2.37 -13.29
CA LEU A 139 10.93 2.03 -12.00
C LEU A 139 9.40 1.93 -12.11
N ASN A 140 8.73 2.94 -12.65
CA ASN A 140 7.27 2.94 -12.74
C ASN A 140 6.73 1.83 -13.66
N ASP A 141 7.43 1.56 -14.76
CA ASP A 141 7.09 0.49 -15.70
C ASP A 141 7.22 -0.89 -15.03
N PHE A 142 8.31 -1.13 -14.29
CA PHE A 142 8.48 -2.35 -13.50
C PHE A 142 7.36 -2.52 -12.48
N ARG A 143 7.03 -1.46 -11.73
CA ARG A 143 5.99 -1.53 -10.71
C ARG A 143 4.60 -1.79 -11.30
N ALA A 144 4.30 -1.22 -12.46
CA ALA A 144 2.98 -1.32 -13.07
C ALA A 144 2.78 -2.56 -13.96
N GLY A 145 3.87 -3.13 -14.48
CA GLY A 145 3.82 -4.15 -15.53
C GLY A 145 3.92 -5.60 -15.07
N ASN A 146 4.14 -5.85 -13.78
CA ASN A 146 4.57 -7.17 -13.29
C ASN A 146 3.58 -7.83 -12.31
N GLU A 147 2.27 -7.59 -12.46
CA GLU A 147 1.24 -8.18 -11.58
C GLU A 147 1.38 -9.70 -11.44
N ALA A 148 1.42 -10.43 -12.57
CA ALA A 148 1.50 -11.89 -12.56
C ALA A 148 2.76 -12.41 -11.85
N LEU A 149 3.90 -11.72 -12.05
CA LEU A 149 5.14 -12.04 -11.33
C LEU A 149 5.01 -11.80 -9.83
N MET A 150 4.38 -10.69 -9.40
CA MET A 150 4.17 -10.44 -7.97
C MET A 150 3.29 -11.51 -7.33
N ASP A 151 2.27 -12.00 -8.05
CA ASP A 151 1.39 -13.06 -7.59
C ASP A 151 2.08 -14.42 -7.49
N GLU A 152 2.90 -14.76 -8.49
CA GLU A 152 3.75 -15.96 -8.53
C GLU A 152 4.76 -15.96 -7.38
N LEU A 153 5.53 -14.87 -7.22
CA LEU A 153 6.50 -14.72 -6.13
C LEU A 153 5.85 -14.79 -4.75
N LEU A 154 4.63 -14.25 -4.60
CA LEU A 154 3.90 -14.38 -3.35
C LEU A 154 3.52 -15.85 -3.09
N SER A 155 3.26 -16.64 -4.15
CA SER A 155 2.88 -18.05 -4.02
C SER A 155 4.06 -18.85 -3.53
N ASP A 156 5.21 -18.67 -4.17
CA ASP A 156 6.46 -19.32 -3.79
C ASP A 156 6.88 -18.92 -2.37
N ASN A 157 6.76 -17.63 -2.02
CA ASN A 157 7.12 -17.14 -0.69
C ASN A 157 6.25 -17.78 0.41
N VAL A 158 4.92 -17.76 0.26
CA VAL A 158 4.02 -18.30 1.28
C VAL A 158 4.11 -19.83 1.35
N ALA A 159 4.25 -20.51 0.22
CA ALA A 159 4.44 -21.96 0.18
C ALA A 159 5.76 -22.38 0.87
N ALA A 160 6.86 -21.66 0.62
CA ALA A 160 8.14 -21.91 1.28
C ALA A 160 8.05 -21.69 2.80
N LEU A 161 7.35 -20.64 3.24
CA LEU A 161 7.13 -20.39 4.67
C LEU A 161 6.29 -21.48 5.33
N ALA A 162 5.24 -21.95 4.66
CA ALA A 162 4.42 -23.05 5.15
C ALA A 162 5.23 -24.36 5.24
N ALA A 163 6.00 -24.68 4.21
CA ALA A 163 6.86 -25.88 4.19
C ALA A 163 7.96 -25.84 5.26
N ALA A 164 8.49 -24.66 5.58
CA ALA A 164 9.46 -24.46 6.66
C ALA A 164 8.82 -24.45 8.07
N GLY A 165 7.49 -24.52 8.18
CA GLY A 165 6.77 -24.41 9.44
C GLY A 165 6.82 -23.01 10.08
N ALA A 166 7.18 -21.99 9.29
CA ALA A 166 7.30 -20.61 9.78
C ALA A 166 5.95 -19.88 9.91
N ILE A 167 4.90 -20.39 9.26
CA ILE A 167 3.53 -19.88 9.38
C ILE A 167 2.57 -21.02 9.74
N SER A 168 1.65 -20.76 10.66
CA SER A 168 0.58 -21.69 11.01
C SER A 168 -0.62 -21.46 10.08
N LEU A 169 -1.02 -22.45 9.27
CA LEU A 169 -2.26 -22.30 8.48
C LEU A 169 -3.51 -22.61 9.31
N GLN A 170 -3.42 -22.49 10.64
CA GLN A 170 -4.53 -22.74 11.54
C GLN A 170 -5.55 -21.60 11.49
N ARG A 171 -5.08 -20.35 11.51
CA ARG A 171 -5.94 -19.17 11.64
C ARG A 171 -5.53 -18.06 10.70
N VAL A 172 -6.50 -17.62 9.89
CA VAL A 172 -6.34 -16.49 8.99
C VAL A 172 -7.41 -15.44 9.29
N ALA A 173 -6.99 -14.19 9.41
CA ALA A 173 -7.85 -13.03 9.52
C ALA A 173 -7.91 -12.29 8.17
N GLN A 174 -9.12 -12.06 7.66
CA GLN A 174 -9.36 -11.28 6.45
C GLN A 174 -10.04 -9.94 6.74
N ASP A 175 -9.55 -8.90 6.09
CA ASP A 175 -10.12 -7.55 6.17
C ASP A 175 -9.91 -6.75 4.89
N GLY A 176 -10.83 -5.82 4.67
CA GLY A 176 -10.86 -4.90 3.55
C GLY A 176 -10.41 -3.49 3.94
N MET A 177 -9.55 -2.91 3.10
CA MET A 177 -9.07 -1.54 3.21
C MET A 177 -9.43 -0.73 1.97
N ARG A 178 -10.19 0.35 2.16
CA ARG A 178 -10.35 1.36 1.11
C ARG A 178 -9.09 2.22 0.96
N VAL A 179 -8.57 2.26 -0.27
CA VAL A 179 -7.40 3.07 -0.69
C VAL A 179 -7.83 3.99 -1.82
N ARG A 180 -7.45 5.28 -1.76
CA ARG A 180 -7.87 6.26 -2.79
C ARG A 180 -7.31 5.89 -4.16
N ALA A 181 -8.11 6.00 -5.21
CA ALA A 181 -7.65 5.83 -6.59
C ALA A 181 -6.90 7.08 -7.08
N ASP A 182 -6.12 6.95 -8.16
CA ASP A 182 -5.59 8.10 -8.90
C ASP A 182 -6.64 8.68 -9.87
N ALA A 183 -7.80 9.04 -9.31
CA ALA A 183 -8.91 9.64 -10.03
C ALA A 183 -9.56 10.75 -9.20
N GLY A 184 -9.91 11.85 -9.87
CA GLY A 184 -10.66 12.96 -9.26
C GLY A 184 -12.16 12.68 -9.25
N ALA A 185 -12.90 13.18 -8.26
CA ALA A 185 -14.35 13.03 -8.21
C ALA A 185 -15.04 13.61 -9.47
N ALA A 186 -14.51 14.70 -10.02
CA ALA A 186 -15.00 15.31 -11.25
C ALA A 186 -14.81 14.45 -12.51
N SER A 187 -13.99 13.40 -12.46
CA SER A 187 -13.84 12.45 -13.58
C SER A 187 -15.04 11.53 -13.73
N PHE A 188 -15.89 11.38 -12.70
CA PHE A 188 -17.03 10.49 -12.72
C PHE A 188 -18.21 11.12 -13.47
N ARG A 189 -18.52 10.55 -14.63
CA ARG A 189 -19.53 11.06 -15.56
C ARG A 189 -20.62 10.03 -15.81
N ARG A 190 -21.82 10.50 -16.14
CA ARG A 190 -22.96 9.66 -16.57
C ARG A 190 -22.79 9.27 -18.04
N GLN A 191 -23.59 8.30 -18.50
CA GLN A 191 -23.52 7.75 -19.86
C GLN A 191 -23.49 8.81 -20.96
N ALA A 192 -24.42 9.77 -20.98
CA ALA A 192 -24.49 10.78 -22.02
C ALA A 192 -23.18 11.60 -22.14
N SER A 193 -22.66 12.11 -21.01
CA SER A 193 -21.40 12.87 -21.00
C SER A 193 -20.17 12.00 -21.31
N LEU A 194 -20.23 10.69 -21.05
CA LEU A 194 -19.15 9.77 -21.45
C LEU A 194 -19.13 9.54 -22.96
N GLN A 195 -20.31 9.43 -23.60
CA GLN A 195 -20.44 9.34 -25.05
C GLN A 195 -19.94 10.62 -25.74
N GLU A 196 -20.28 11.79 -25.19
CA GLU A 196 -19.77 13.08 -25.65
C GLU A 196 -18.23 13.14 -25.57
N HIS A 197 -17.65 12.85 -24.39
CA HIS A 197 -16.20 12.83 -24.23
C HIS A 197 -15.51 11.78 -25.12
N LEU A 198 -16.18 10.66 -25.43
CA LEU A 198 -15.64 9.67 -26.36
C LEU A 198 -15.55 10.26 -27.77
N SER A 199 -16.61 10.92 -28.24
CA SER A 199 -16.62 11.62 -29.53
C SER A 199 -15.48 12.64 -29.63
N GLU A 200 -15.34 13.52 -28.63
CA GLU A 200 -14.26 14.50 -28.56
C GLU A 200 -12.87 13.85 -28.57
N ALA A 201 -12.70 12.74 -27.85
CA ALA A 201 -11.43 12.02 -27.79
C ALA A 201 -11.10 11.36 -29.13
N SER A 202 -12.08 10.75 -29.78
CA SER A 202 -11.92 10.15 -31.11
C SER A 202 -11.58 11.21 -32.16
N GLU A 203 -12.26 12.36 -32.16
CA GLU A 203 -11.95 13.49 -33.04
C GLU A 203 -10.52 13.99 -32.83
N LEU A 204 -10.08 14.16 -31.58
CA LEU A 204 -8.71 14.55 -31.26
C LEU A 204 -7.68 13.53 -31.76
N VAL A 205 -7.94 12.23 -31.59
CA VAL A 205 -7.05 11.17 -32.09
C VAL A 205 -6.94 11.23 -33.61
N GLN A 206 -8.06 11.41 -34.32
CA GLN A 206 -8.06 11.55 -35.77
C GLN A 206 -7.30 12.81 -36.22
N MET A 207 -7.53 13.95 -35.56
CA MET A 207 -6.83 15.20 -35.85
C MET A 207 -5.31 15.05 -35.69
N ILE A 208 -4.84 14.42 -34.60
CA ILE A 208 -3.41 14.18 -34.37
C ILE A 208 -2.84 13.21 -35.41
N LYS A 209 -3.58 12.15 -35.79
CA LYS A 209 -3.15 11.22 -36.85
C LYS A 209 -2.94 11.95 -38.17
N THR A 210 -3.89 12.78 -38.58
CA THR A 210 -3.79 13.59 -39.81
C THR A 210 -2.61 14.57 -39.76
N GLN A 211 -2.40 15.26 -38.62
CA GLN A 211 -1.26 16.18 -38.45
C GLN A 211 0.11 15.47 -38.45
N THR A 212 0.17 14.21 -38.02
CA THR A 212 1.41 13.43 -37.95
C THR A 212 1.87 12.95 -39.34
N GLN A 213 0.96 12.85 -40.31
CA GLN A 213 1.29 12.45 -41.69
C GLN A 213 2.06 13.54 -42.47
N ALA A 214 2.11 14.78 -42.00
CA ALA A 214 2.73 15.93 -42.68
C ALA A 214 4.27 16.05 -42.50
N ASP A 215 5.00 14.92 -42.52
CA ASP A 215 6.46 14.74 -42.31
C ASP A 215 7.23 15.78 -41.45
N PRO A 216 7.17 15.65 -40.13
CA PRO A 216 7.99 16.41 -39.20
C PRO A 216 9.36 15.75 -38.93
N GLY A 217 10.40 16.55 -38.67
CA GLY A 217 11.73 16.06 -38.27
C GLY A 217 11.75 15.21 -36.98
N LYS A 218 12.84 14.46 -36.75
CA LYS A 218 12.96 13.39 -35.73
C LYS A 218 12.50 13.75 -34.31
N ALA A 219 12.87 14.93 -33.78
CA ALA A 219 12.45 15.37 -32.44
C ALA A 219 10.94 15.68 -32.36
N LYS A 220 10.37 16.24 -33.43
CA LYS A 220 8.93 16.49 -33.54
C LYS A 220 8.15 15.17 -33.65
N ARG A 221 8.70 14.13 -34.30
CA ARG A 221 8.09 12.79 -34.37
C ARG A 221 7.92 12.14 -33.00
N GLN A 222 8.95 12.19 -32.14
CA GLN A 222 8.86 11.62 -30.80
C GLN A 222 7.81 12.32 -29.93
N ALA A 223 7.78 13.66 -29.98
CA ALA A 223 6.78 14.45 -29.28
C ALA A 223 5.36 14.19 -29.80
N GLN A 224 5.18 14.07 -31.13
CA GLN A 224 3.89 13.73 -31.73
C GLN A 224 3.45 12.30 -31.41
N ALA A 225 4.35 11.32 -31.45
CA ALA A 225 4.05 9.94 -31.07
C ALA A 225 3.63 9.85 -29.59
N ALA A 226 4.27 10.61 -28.70
CA ALA A 226 3.86 10.69 -27.29
C ALA A 226 2.47 11.33 -27.13
N LYS A 227 2.18 12.41 -27.88
CA LYS A 227 0.84 13.05 -27.90
C LYS A 227 -0.24 12.11 -28.42
N LEU A 228 0.03 11.41 -29.53
CA LEU A 228 -0.89 10.45 -30.12
C LEU A 228 -1.19 9.31 -29.15
N ARG A 229 -0.15 8.73 -28.53
CA ARG A 229 -0.32 7.68 -27.52
C ARG A 229 -1.19 8.16 -26.36
N ALA A 230 -0.92 9.34 -25.81
CA ALA A 230 -1.70 9.90 -24.71
C ALA A 230 -3.18 10.15 -25.09
N ALA A 231 -3.44 10.58 -26.32
CA ALA A 231 -4.80 10.75 -26.83
C ALA A 231 -5.53 9.41 -26.99
N GLN A 232 -4.86 8.41 -27.58
CA GLN A 232 -5.41 7.06 -27.72
C GLN A 232 -5.67 6.39 -26.36
N GLU A 233 -4.75 6.51 -25.41
CA GLU A 233 -4.93 6.02 -24.05
C GLU A 233 -6.10 6.74 -23.33
N ARG A 234 -6.37 8.01 -23.65
CA ARG A 234 -7.55 8.72 -23.13
C ARG A 234 -8.84 8.16 -23.73
N GLU A 235 -8.89 8.01 -25.05
CA GLU A 235 -10.03 7.41 -25.78
C GLU A 235 -10.36 6.02 -25.25
N GLN A 236 -9.35 5.14 -25.15
CA GLN A 236 -9.50 3.77 -24.61
C GLN A 236 -10.05 3.76 -23.18
N ARG A 237 -9.60 4.67 -22.31
CA ARG A 237 -10.11 4.76 -20.94
C ARG A 237 -11.57 5.19 -20.88
N ILE A 238 -11.99 6.12 -21.74
CA ILE A 238 -13.39 6.56 -21.80
C ILE A 238 -14.27 5.44 -22.35
N GLN A 239 -13.79 4.72 -23.37
CA GLN A 239 -14.46 3.53 -23.90
C GLN A 239 -14.63 2.45 -22.83
N ALA A 240 -13.57 2.09 -22.11
CA ALA A 240 -13.64 1.16 -20.98
C ALA A 240 -14.59 1.65 -19.87
N ALA A 241 -14.66 2.96 -19.62
CA ALA A 241 -15.59 3.52 -18.65
C ALA A 241 -17.05 3.32 -19.07
N LEU A 242 -17.36 3.43 -20.37
CA LEU A 242 -18.69 3.11 -20.92
C LEU A 242 -19.02 1.63 -20.80
N GLU A 243 -18.06 0.75 -21.08
CA GLU A 243 -18.23 -0.70 -20.98
C GLU A 243 -18.53 -1.18 -19.55
N GLN A 244 -18.03 -0.46 -18.53
CA GLN A 244 -18.31 -0.78 -17.13
C GLN A 244 -19.62 -0.21 -16.58
N LEU A 245 -20.26 0.73 -17.28
CA LEU A 245 -21.51 1.34 -16.79
C LEU A 245 -22.65 0.36 -16.51
N PRO A 246 -22.91 -0.67 -17.35
CA PRO A 246 -23.96 -1.65 -17.08
C PRO A 246 -23.77 -2.36 -15.73
N GLU A 247 -22.53 -2.71 -15.39
CA GLU A 247 -22.21 -3.35 -14.12
C GLU A 247 -22.42 -2.39 -12.94
N VAL A 248 -21.98 -1.13 -13.08
CA VAL A 248 -22.20 -0.08 -12.07
C VAL A 248 -23.70 0.18 -11.86
N ALA A 249 -24.48 0.20 -12.94
CA ALA A 249 -25.93 0.37 -12.90
C ALA A 249 -26.62 -0.80 -12.20
N ALA A 250 -26.20 -2.04 -12.50
CA ALA A 250 -26.70 -3.24 -11.83
C ALA A 250 -26.37 -3.23 -10.32
N ALA A 251 -25.15 -2.85 -9.95
CA ALA A 251 -24.75 -2.69 -8.55
C ALA A 251 -25.57 -1.63 -7.82
N LYS A 252 -25.85 -0.48 -8.45
CA LYS A 252 -26.72 0.55 -7.88
C LYS A 252 -28.15 0.06 -7.67
N LYS A 253 -28.71 -0.66 -8.65
CA LYS A 253 -30.05 -1.24 -8.56
C LYS A 253 -30.15 -2.23 -7.40
N ARG A 254 -29.15 -3.11 -7.22
CA ARG A 254 -29.06 -4.04 -6.07
C ARG A 254 -29.04 -3.30 -4.73
N ASN A 255 -28.41 -2.14 -4.67
CA ASN A 255 -28.34 -1.30 -3.47
C ASN A 255 -29.54 -0.36 -3.29
N GLY A 256 -30.61 -0.50 -4.09
CA GLY A 256 -31.82 0.32 -3.99
C GLY A 256 -31.69 1.73 -4.56
N ALA A 257 -30.62 2.03 -5.30
CA ALA A 257 -30.42 3.29 -5.99
C ALA A 257 -30.82 3.20 -7.47
N LYS A 258 -31.09 4.35 -8.10
CA LYS A 258 -31.49 4.38 -9.51
C LYS A 258 -30.31 4.06 -10.43
N ALA A 259 -30.57 3.24 -11.45
CA ALA A 259 -29.59 2.86 -12.48
C ALA A 259 -29.09 4.08 -13.28
N GLU A 260 -29.96 5.06 -13.52
CA GLU A 260 -29.64 6.33 -14.23
C GLU A 260 -28.56 7.18 -13.54
N ASP A 261 -28.32 6.94 -12.25
CA ASP A 261 -27.25 7.61 -11.50
C ASP A 261 -25.90 6.89 -11.59
N ALA A 262 -25.78 5.83 -12.39
CA ALA A 262 -24.50 5.18 -12.64
C ALA A 262 -23.50 6.17 -13.23
N ARG A 263 -22.29 6.16 -12.67
CA ARG A 263 -21.18 7.01 -13.10
C ARG A 263 -19.90 6.20 -13.15
N ALA A 264 -19.13 6.40 -14.21
CA ALA A 264 -17.80 5.83 -14.37
C ALA A 264 -16.78 6.95 -14.62
N SER A 265 -15.52 6.71 -14.27
CA SER A 265 -14.47 7.72 -14.38
C SER A 265 -13.89 7.78 -15.78
N THR A 266 -13.76 8.99 -16.34
CA THR A 266 -13.02 9.24 -17.59
C THR A 266 -11.51 9.05 -17.45
N THR A 267 -11.00 9.00 -16.21
CA THR A 267 -9.56 8.90 -15.95
C THR A 267 -9.10 7.52 -15.52
N ASP A 268 -9.93 6.79 -14.76
CA ASP A 268 -9.63 5.46 -14.25
C ASP A 268 -10.92 4.60 -14.24
N PRO A 269 -11.23 3.88 -15.33
CA PRO A 269 -12.51 3.19 -15.50
C PRO A 269 -12.80 2.21 -14.37
N ASP A 270 -11.77 1.57 -13.79
CA ASP A 270 -11.90 0.57 -12.74
C ASP A 270 -12.22 1.15 -11.36
N ALA A 271 -11.98 2.44 -11.14
CA ALA A 271 -12.23 3.07 -9.84
C ALA A 271 -13.74 3.19 -9.55
N ARG A 272 -14.12 3.11 -8.26
CA ARG A 272 -15.49 3.41 -7.80
C ARG A 272 -15.49 4.46 -6.71
N VAL A 273 -16.61 5.16 -6.57
CA VAL A 273 -16.83 6.05 -5.42
C VAL A 273 -17.22 5.20 -4.21
N MET A 274 -16.38 5.19 -3.19
CA MET A 274 -16.57 4.40 -1.98
C MET A 274 -16.57 5.29 -0.74
N LYS A 275 -17.24 4.84 0.32
CA LYS A 275 -17.16 5.47 1.64
C LYS A 275 -15.81 5.14 2.27
N MET A 276 -15.05 6.18 2.61
CA MET A 276 -13.74 6.07 3.24
C MET A 276 -13.90 5.98 4.78
N GLY A 277 -12.83 5.63 5.49
CA GLY A 277 -12.83 5.51 6.95
C GLY A 277 -13.14 6.82 7.69
N ASP A 278 -12.86 7.97 7.07
CA ASP A 278 -13.20 9.31 7.59
C ASP A 278 -14.66 9.72 7.30
N GLY A 279 -15.48 8.82 6.74
CA GLY A 279 -16.87 9.06 6.36
C GLY A 279 -17.06 9.74 5.02
N GLY A 280 -15.99 10.25 4.38
CA GLY A 280 -16.07 10.92 3.08
C GLY A 280 -16.20 9.93 1.91
N PHE A 281 -16.86 10.34 0.84
CA PHE A 281 -16.96 9.55 -0.40
C PHE A 281 -15.91 9.98 -1.41
N ARG A 282 -15.05 9.05 -1.84
CA ARG A 282 -13.95 9.35 -2.77
C ARG A 282 -13.76 8.21 -3.78
N PRO A 283 -13.19 8.49 -4.96
CA PRO A 283 -12.70 7.44 -5.87
C PRO A 283 -11.67 6.57 -5.15
N ALA A 284 -11.90 5.27 -5.13
CA ALA A 284 -11.12 4.31 -4.35
C ALA A 284 -11.19 2.91 -4.95
N PHE A 285 -10.27 2.08 -4.48
CA PHE A 285 -10.26 0.63 -4.60
C PHE A 285 -10.41 0.03 -3.21
N ASN A 286 -10.92 -1.20 -3.14
CA ASN A 286 -10.97 -1.98 -1.91
C ASN A 286 -9.88 -3.06 -1.97
N VAL A 287 -8.85 -2.91 -1.16
CA VAL A 287 -7.74 -3.86 -1.03
C VAL A 287 -8.10 -4.87 0.04
N GLN A 288 -8.03 -6.16 -0.29
CA GLN A 288 -8.31 -7.27 0.63
C GLN A 288 -6.99 -7.94 1.01
N PHE A 289 -6.80 -8.18 2.30
CA PHE A 289 -5.70 -9.03 2.79
C PHE A 289 -6.26 -10.19 3.60
N ALA A 290 -5.74 -11.39 3.34
CA ALA A 290 -5.86 -12.55 4.20
C ALA A 290 -4.51 -12.75 4.90
N THR A 291 -4.50 -12.58 6.22
CA THR A 291 -3.29 -12.58 7.04
C THR A 291 -3.34 -13.69 8.06
N GLU A 292 -2.27 -14.47 8.15
CA GLU A 292 -2.08 -15.49 9.17
C GLU A 292 -1.88 -14.85 10.55
N CYS A 293 -2.56 -15.37 11.58
CA CYS A 293 -2.71 -14.68 12.86
C CYS A 293 -1.45 -14.66 13.74
N GLU A 294 -0.56 -15.65 13.67
CA GLU A 294 0.59 -15.76 14.58
C GLU A 294 1.82 -14.99 14.07
N GLY A 295 2.20 -15.23 12.82
CA GLY A 295 3.32 -14.61 12.13
C GLY A 295 2.99 -13.27 11.48
N GLN A 296 1.71 -12.92 11.32
CA GLN A 296 1.22 -11.74 10.58
C GLN A 296 1.69 -11.73 9.11
N VAL A 297 1.88 -12.90 8.52
CA VAL A 297 2.23 -13.08 7.11
C VAL A 297 0.95 -13.00 6.28
N ILE A 298 0.98 -12.19 5.22
CA ILE A 298 -0.15 -12.09 4.30
C ILE A 298 -0.08 -13.28 3.35
N VAL A 299 -1.09 -14.15 3.40
CA VAL A 299 -1.17 -15.38 2.62
C VAL A 299 -2.05 -15.25 1.38
N GLY A 300 -2.89 -14.22 1.33
CA GLY A 300 -3.74 -13.90 0.18
C GLY A 300 -3.99 -12.41 0.06
N MET A 301 -4.16 -11.94 -1.17
CA MET A 301 -4.44 -10.53 -1.45
C MET A 301 -5.26 -10.38 -2.73
N ASP A 302 -6.13 -9.38 -2.74
CA ASP A 302 -6.81 -8.94 -3.97
C ASP A 302 -7.12 -7.45 -3.89
N VAL A 303 -7.41 -6.86 -5.05
CA VAL A 303 -7.93 -5.51 -5.17
C VAL A 303 -9.21 -5.60 -5.98
N VAL A 304 -10.29 -5.13 -5.39
CA VAL A 304 -11.61 -5.14 -6.00
C VAL A 304 -12.20 -3.74 -6.13
N ASN A 305 -13.03 -3.59 -7.15
CA ASN A 305 -13.80 -2.38 -7.42
C ASN A 305 -15.17 -2.41 -6.71
N ALA A 306 -15.34 -3.22 -5.66
CA ALA A 306 -16.56 -3.28 -4.84
C ALA A 306 -16.44 -2.39 -3.60
N GLY A 307 -17.45 -1.55 -3.33
CA GLY A 307 -17.47 -0.66 -2.15
C GLY A 307 -17.79 -1.36 -0.82
N SER A 308 -18.15 -2.64 -0.87
CA SER A 308 -18.48 -3.48 0.27
C SER A 308 -17.61 -4.73 0.25
N ASP A 309 -17.37 -5.29 1.42
CA ASP A 309 -16.65 -6.55 1.62
C ASP A 309 -17.55 -7.78 1.44
N MET A 310 -18.83 -7.55 1.13
CA MET A 310 -19.75 -8.60 0.75
C MET A 310 -19.21 -9.36 -0.47
N ALA A 311 -19.38 -10.69 -0.43
CA ALA A 311 -18.92 -11.63 -1.46
C ALA A 311 -17.39 -11.77 -1.63
N GLN A 312 -16.58 -11.26 -0.69
CA GLN A 312 -15.11 -11.36 -0.76
C GLN A 312 -14.51 -12.53 0.04
N LEU A 313 -15.33 -13.28 0.78
CA LEU A 313 -14.87 -14.42 1.59
C LEU A 313 -14.48 -15.63 0.73
N ALA A 314 -15.43 -16.17 -0.04
CA ALA A 314 -15.20 -17.38 -0.83
C ALA A 314 -14.12 -17.23 -1.92
N PRO A 315 -14.02 -16.08 -2.64
CA PRO A 315 -12.92 -15.87 -3.58
C PRO A 315 -11.54 -15.91 -2.91
N MET A 316 -11.39 -15.28 -1.74
CA MET A 316 -10.11 -15.23 -1.02
C MET A 316 -9.72 -16.59 -0.46
N VAL A 317 -10.67 -17.35 0.12
CA VAL A 317 -10.41 -18.72 0.58
C VAL A 317 -9.94 -19.61 -0.57
N ARG A 318 -10.59 -19.53 -1.74
CA ARG A 318 -10.16 -20.28 -2.94
C ARG A 318 -8.77 -19.87 -3.43
N GLN A 319 -8.45 -18.58 -3.40
CA GLN A 319 -7.12 -18.11 -3.81
C GLN A 319 -6.04 -18.68 -2.89
N VAL A 320 -6.26 -18.66 -1.57
CA VAL A 320 -5.31 -19.20 -0.58
C VAL A 320 -5.19 -20.72 -0.71
N GLU A 321 -6.30 -21.42 -0.91
CA GLU A 321 -6.32 -22.87 -1.15
C GLU A 321 -5.53 -23.25 -2.42
N GLN A 322 -5.71 -22.51 -3.52
CA GLN A 322 -4.96 -22.73 -4.76
C GLN A 322 -3.46 -22.50 -4.57
N ARG A 323 -3.08 -21.50 -3.75
CA ARG A 323 -1.69 -21.15 -3.49
C ARG A 323 -0.97 -22.17 -2.61
N LEU A 324 -1.67 -22.76 -1.63
CA LEU A 324 -1.07 -23.60 -0.59
C LEU A 324 -1.43 -25.07 -0.69
N GLY A 325 -2.36 -25.43 -1.57
CA GLY A 325 -2.90 -26.79 -1.68
C GLY A 325 -3.85 -27.18 -0.55
N GLN A 326 -4.07 -26.32 0.44
CA GLN A 326 -5.00 -26.54 1.56
C GLN A 326 -5.63 -25.22 2.01
N SER A 327 -6.84 -25.30 2.53
CA SER A 327 -7.53 -24.17 3.17
C SER A 327 -7.13 -24.09 4.66
N PRO A 328 -6.97 -22.87 5.22
CA PRO A 328 -6.78 -22.72 6.65
C PRO A 328 -7.95 -23.25 7.48
N ASP A 329 -7.69 -23.80 8.66
CA ASP A 329 -8.72 -24.42 9.51
C ASP A 329 -9.81 -23.42 9.92
N GLN A 330 -9.39 -22.19 10.26
CA GLN A 330 -10.26 -21.15 10.79
C GLN A 330 -10.08 -19.83 10.06
N TRP A 331 -11.20 -19.21 9.69
CA TRP A 331 -11.24 -17.97 8.92
C TRP A 331 -12.02 -16.87 9.64
N LEU A 332 -11.32 -15.81 10.04
CA LEU A 332 -11.83 -14.73 10.87
C LEU A 332 -12.14 -13.50 10.00
N VAL A 333 -13.39 -13.06 9.96
CA VAL A 333 -13.84 -11.90 9.16
C VAL A 333 -14.81 -11.00 9.92
N ASP A 334 -14.90 -9.73 9.52
CA ASP A 334 -15.90 -8.80 10.05
C ASP A 334 -17.32 -9.14 9.53
N GLY A 335 -18.35 -8.56 10.16
CA GLY A 335 -19.76 -8.74 9.83
C GLY A 335 -20.16 -8.27 8.42
N GLY A 336 -19.27 -7.64 7.67
CA GLY A 336 -19.46 -7.30 6.25
C GLY A 336 -19.27 -8.46 5.27
N PHE A 337 -18.63 -9.56 5.68
CA PHE A 337 -18.30 -10.72 4.85
C PHE A 337 -19.33 -11.87 4.86
N PRO A 338 -19.96 -12.26 6.00
CA PRO A 338 -20.74 -13.49 6.12
C PRO A 338 -22.15 -13.37 5.51
N ALA A 339 -22.23 -13.17 4.19
CA ALA A 339 -23.45 -13.48 3.46
C ALA A 339 -23.67 -15.01 3.48
N HIS A 340 -24.91 -15.47 3.62
CA HIS A 340 -25.20 -16.91 3.76
C HIS A 340 -24.59 -17.74 2.61
N GLU A 341 -24.74 -17.28 1.36
CA GLU A 341 -24.12 -17.89 0.18
C GLU A 341 -22.59 -18.03 0.28
N GLN A 342 -21.92 -17.11 0.96
CA GLN A 342 -20.47 -17.16 1.15
C GLN A 342 -20.06 -18.17 2.21
N ILE A 343 -20.82 -18.27 3.31
CA ILE A 343 -20.61 -19.28 4.33
C ILE A 343 -20.82 -20.67 3.73
N ASP A 344 -21.88 -20.84 2.94
CA ASP A 344 -22.19 -22.10 2.26
C ASP A 344 -21.09 -22.47 1.26
N ALA A 345 -20.55 -21.50 0.51
CA ALA A 345 -19.51 -21.74 -0.48
C ALA A 345 -18.16 -22.19 0.12
N VAL A 346 -17.91 -21.91 1.39
CA VAL A 346 -16.68 -22.32 2.10
C VAL A 346 -16.92 -23.44 3.13
N ALA A 347 -18.16 -23.93 3.22
CA ALA A 347 -18.51 -25.05 4.08
C ALA A 347 -17.68 -26.28 3.71
N GLY A 348 -17.15 -26.96 4.73
CA GLY A 348 -16.24 -28.11 4.56
C GLY A 348 -14.80 -27.76 4.21
N LYS A 349 -14.47 -26.48 3.97
CA LYS A 349 -13.09 -26.02 3.74
C LYS A 349 -12.48 -25.31 4.92
N THR A 350 -13.26 -24.48 5.61
CA THR A 350 -12.79 -23.70 6.75
C THR A 350 -13.94 -23.37 7.72
N GLU A 351 -13.61 -23.18 8.99
CA GLU A 351 -14.55 -22.70 9.99
C GLU A 351 -14.59 -21.17 10.02
N VAL A 352 -15.74 -20.59 9.65
CA VAL A 352 -15.91 -19.13 9.66
C VAL A 352 -16.20 -18.62 11.07
N TYR A 353 -15.44 -17.61 11.49
CA TYR A 353 -15.64 -16.82 12.69
C TYR A 353 -15.96 -15.37 12.30
N ALA A 354 -17.22 -14.98 12.48
CA ALA A 354 -17.71 -13.66 12.11
C ALA A 354 -18.84 -13.23 13.04
N PRO A 355 -18.98 -11.92 13.38
CA PRO A 355 -20.08 -11.44 14.21
C PRO A 355 -21.44 -11.76 13.59
N VAL A 356 -22.35 -12.32 14.38
CA VAL A 356 -23.72 -12.58 13.94
C VAL A 356 -24.53 -11.28 14.01
N PRO A 357 -25.15 -10.83 12.90
CA PRO A 357 -25.93 -9.59 12.88
C PRO A 357 -27.10 -9.63 13.86
N GLU A 358 -27.36 -8.49 14.52
CA GLU A 358 -28.53 -8.33 15.37
C GLU A 358 -29.83 -8.50 14.57
N PRO A 359 -30.88 -9.11 15.15
CA PRO A 359 -32.18 -9.20 14.49
C PRO A 359 -32.71 -7.78 14.22
N LYS A 360 -33.01 -7.46 12.96
CA LYS A 360 -33.72 -6.21 12.65
C LYS A 360 -35.12 -6.30 13.27
N ALA A 361 -35.47 -5.34 14.12
CA ALA A 361 -36.85 -5.19 14.60
C ALA A 361 -37.79 -5.09 13.38
N ARG A 362 -38.85 -5.92 13.35
CA ARG A 362 -39.83 -5.91 12.25
C ARG A 362 -40.38 -4.49 12.09
N LYS A 363 -40.24 -3.90 10.90
CA LYS A 363 -40.84 -2.59 10.55
C LYS A 363 -42.37 -2.64 10.46
N ASP A 364 -42.95 -3.84 10.46
CA ASP A 364 -44.37 -4.06 10.18
C ASP A 364 -45.27 -3.81 11.40
N ALA A 365 -44.72 -3.63 12.61
CA ALA A 365 -45.50 -3.33 13.80
C ALA A 365 -46.00 -1.86 13.90
N LYS A 366 -45.76 -1.02 12.88
CA LYS A 366 -46.15 0.41 12.90
C LYS A 366 -47.17 0.83 11.85
N LYS A 367 -47.70 -0.08 11.02
CA LYS A 367 -48.68 0.27 9.97
C LYS A 367 -50.14 -0.09 10.25
N ASP A 368 -50.42 -0.95 11.24
CA ASP A 368 -51.79 -1.37 11.56
C ASP A 368 -52.23 -0.97 12.98
N ALA A 369 -51.78 0.18 13.47
CA ALA A 369 -52.41 0.81 14.63
C ALA A 369 -53.62 1.62 14.14
N ASN A 370 -54.72 0.93 13.86
CA ASN A 370 -56.03 1.55 13.88
C ASN A 370 -56.22 2.17 15.27
N LYS A 371 -56.64 3.43 15.32
CA LYS A 371 -56.98 4.13 16.57
C LYS A 371 -58.15 3.39 17.22
N ASP A 372 -58.14 3.37 18.55
CA ASP A 372 -59.24 3.00 19.45
C ASP A 372 -59.24 1.57 19.98
N GLU A 373 -58.20 1.16 20.72
CA GLU A 373 -58.33 0.24 21.88
C GLU A 373 -57.33 0.60 23.01
N PRO A 374 -57.65 0.32 24.29
CA PRO A 374 -56.87 0.76 25.44
C PRO A 374 -55.50 0.07 25.51
N LYS A 375 -54.48 0.87 25.87
CA LYS A 375 -53.12 0.39 26.14
C LYS A 375 -53.06 -0.35 27.47
N ASP A 376 -53.35 -1.63 27.48
CA ASP A 376 -52.96 -2.51 28.58
C ASP A 376 -51.99 -3.60 28.09
N GLU A 377 -50.95 -3.81 28.89
CA GLU A 377 -49.81 -4.73 28.80
C GLU A 377 -48.56 -4.31 27.97
N PRO A 378 -47.37 -4.19 28.60
CA PRO A 378 -46.11 -4.11 27.89
C PRO A 378 -45.79 -5.49 27.31
N GLY A 379 -46.17 -5.70 26.04
CA GLY A 379 -45.81 -6.89 25.29
C GLY A 379 -44.31 -7.15 25.36
N LYS A 380 -43.92 -8.30 25.93
CA LYS A 380 -42.56 -8.83 25.91
C LYS A 380 -42.07 -8.85 24.46
N GLN A 381 -41.21 -7.91 24.09
CA GLN A 381 -40.38 -8.07 22.91
C GLN A 381 -39.48 -9.26 23.17
N VAL A 382 -39.85 -10.43 22.64
CA VAL A 382 -38.98 -11.59 22.61
C VAL A 382 -37.80 -11.21 21.73
N GLN A 383 -36.71 -10.74 22.34
CA GLN A 383 -35.42 -10.63 21.68
C GLN A 383 -35.03 -12.05 21.30
N GLN A 384 -35.30 -12.42 20.04
CA GLN A 384 -34.79 -13.66 19.47
C GLN A 384 -33.28 -13.65 19.61
N ASP A 385 -32.74 -14.66 20.30
CA ASP A 385 -31.31 -14.84 20.42
C ASP A 385 -30.70 -14.96 19.02
N LYS A 386 -29.80 -14.04 18.69
CA LYS A 386 -29.16 -13.95 17.38
C LYS A 386 -28.36 -15.21 17.02
N HIS A 387 -27.94 -15.97 18.04
CA HIS A 387 -27.15 -17.19 17.89
C HIS A 387 -28.00 -18.44 17.65
N GLN A 388 -29.32 -18.35 17.76
CA GLN A 388 -30.18 -19.47 17.42
C GLN A 388 -30.35 -19.58 15.88
N PRO A 389 -30.32 -20.81 15.32
CA PRO A 389 -30.66 -21.04 13.92
C PRO A 389 -32.04 -20.50 13.57
N LYS A 390 -32.17 -19.91 12.38
CA LYS A 390 -33.44 -19.37 11.87
C LYS A 390 -34.07 -20.33 10.87
N PRO A 391 -35.41 -20.29 10.71
CA PRO A 391 -36.08 -21.00 9.63
C PRO A 391 -35.51 -20.58 8.26
N GLY A 392 -34.99 -21.54 7.49
CA GLY A 392 -34.36 -21.30 6.19
C GLY A 392 -32.84 -21.11 6.21
N ASP A 393 -32.19 -21.16 7.38
CA ASP A 393 -30.73 -21.27 7.43
C ASP A 393 -30.28 -22.64 6.92
N SER A 394 -29.19 -22.66 6.16
CA SER A 394 -28.47 -23.89 5.82
C SER A 394 -27.80 -24.49 7.07
N GLU A 395 -27.35 -25.74 6.98
CA GLU A 395 -26.58 -26.39 8.04
C GLU A 395 -25.32 -25.59 8.41
N ALA A 396 -24.59 -25.08 7.41
CA ALA A 396 -23.38 -24.30 7.61
C ALA A 396 -23.66 -22.97 8.33
N VAL A 397 -24.74 -22.27 7.95
CA VAL A 397 -25.15 -21.01 8.60
C VAL A 397 -25.65 -21.27 10.02
N ALA A 398 -26.41 -22.33 10.25
CA ALA A 398 -26.87 -22.73 11.58
C ALA A 398 -25.68 -23.05 12.51
N SER A 399 -24.70 -23.82 12.03
CA SER A 399 -23.47 -24.14 12.75
C SER A 399 -22.65 -22.89 13.08
N TRP A 400 -22.49 -21.96 12.13
CA TRP A 400 -21.82 -20.68 12.38
C TRP A 400 -22.47 -19.86 13.50
N ARG A 401 -23.81 -19.74 13.50
CA ARG A 401 -24.53 -19.00 14.55
C ARG A 401 -24.28 -19.57 15.94
N GLN A 402 -24.38 -20.89 16.06
CA GLN A 402 -24.15 -21.62 17.31
C GLN A 402 -22.69 -21.52 17.75
N ARG A 403 -21.72 -21.66 16.83
CA ARG A 403 -20.28 -21.50 17.10
C ARG A 403 -19.99 -20.16 17.77
N MET A 404 -20.54 -19.08 17.21
CA MET A 404 -20.35 -17.71 17.72
C MET A 404 -21.03 -17.43 19.07
N ALA A 405 -21.89 -18.33 19.56
CA ALA A 405 -22.44 -18.24 20.92
C ALA A 405 -21.39 -18.57 21.99
N SER A 406 -20.41 -19.42 21.65
CA SER A 406 -19.44 -19.95 22.62
C SER A 406 -18.44 -18.88 23.08
N PRO A 407 -18.00 -18.92 24.37
CA PRO A 407 -16.93 -18.04 24.85
C PRO A 407 -15.61 -18.24 24.09
N GLN A 408 -15.28 -19.50 23.77
CA GLN A 408 -14.07 -19.84 23.00
C GLN A 408 -14.06 -19.17 21.62
N ALA A 409 -15.18 -19.15 20.90
CA ALA A 409 -15.24 -18.47 19.60
C ALA A 409 -15.06 -16.95 19.72
N ARG A 410 -15.56 -16.35 20.80
CA ARG A 410 -15.35 -14.92 21.07
C ARG A 410 -13.88 -14.62 21.36
N ASP A 411 -13.19 -15.52 22.05
CA ASP A 411 -11.76 -15.37 22.32
C ASP A 411 -10.89 -15.55 21.06
N ILE A 412 -11.21 -16.54 20.21
CA ILE A 412 -10.58 -16.69 18.89
C ILE A 412 -10.80 -15.42 18.05
N TYR A 413 -12.04 -14.92 18.00
CA TYR A 413 -12.39 -13.75 17.20
C TYR A 413 -11.61 -12.48 17.60
N LYS A 414 -11.18 -12.33 18.87
CA LYS A 414 -10.34 -11.18 19.29
C LYS A 414 -9.04 -11.08 18.49
N GLN A 415 -8.49 -12.18 18.01
CA GLN A 415 -7.26 -12.19 17.20
C GLN A 415 -7.44 -11.52 15.83
N ARG A 416 -8.67 -11.46 15.33
CA ARG A 416 -9.01 -10.79 14.06
C ARG A 416 -8.58 -9.34 14.09
N ALA A 417 -8.95 -8.61 15.15
CA ALA A 417 -8.64 -7.19 15.28
C ALA A 417 -7.11 -6.97 15.39
N ALA A 418 -6.44 -7.72 16.28
CA ALA A 418 -5.00 -7.61 16.48
C ALA A 418 -4.18 -7.89 15.20
N THR A 419 -4.64 -8.83 14.37
CA THR A 419 -3.93 -9.21 13.14
C THR A 419 -4.27 -8.26 11.99
N ALA A 420 -5.55 -8.20 11.62
CA ALA A 420 -5.97 -7.51 10.41
C ALA A 420 -5.81 -5.99 10.52
N GLU A 421 -6.18 -5.38 11.65
CA GLU A 421 -6.05 -3.92 11.83
C GLU A 421 -4.58 -3.51 11.90
N CYS A 422 -3.71 -4.34 12.48
CA CYS A 422 -2.28 -4.08 12.53
C CYS A 422 -1.65 -4.06 11.12
N VAL A 423 -1.88 -5.10 10.32
CA VAL A 423 -1.36 -5.17 8.95
C VAL A 423 -1.94 -4.07 8.08
N ASN A 424 -3.23 -3.77 8.22
CA ASN A 424 -3.87 -2.64 7.56
C ASN A 424 -3.25 -1.30 7.97
N ALA A 425 -2.98 -1.07 9.25
CA ALA A 425 -2.30 0.14 9.70
C ALA A 425 -0.88 0.25 9.13
N GLN A 426 -0.13 -0.85 9.09
CA GLN A 426 1.21 -0.88 8.47
C GLN A 426 1.15 -0.56 6.96
N ALA A 427 0.14 -1.08 6.25
CA ALA A 427 -0.12 -0.75 4.86
C ALA A 427 -0.32 0.75 4.64
N ARG A 428 -1.13 1.40 5.48
CA ARG A 428 -1.33 2.85 5.41
C ARG A 428 -0.06 3.63 5.74
N ASN A 429 0.66 3.24 6.78
CA ASN A 429 1.89 3.91 7.21
C ASN A 429 3.01 3.80 6.17
N ARG A 430 2.98 2.75 5.34
CA ARG A 430 3.89 2.55 4.18
C ARG A 430 3.36 3.10 2.86
N GLY A 431 2.30 3.93 2.90
CA GLY A 431 1.87 4.72 1.75
C GLY A 431 0.68 4.18 0.96
N LEU A 432 0.03 3.08 1.36
CA LEU A 432 -1.24 2.62 0.75
C LEU A 432 -2.45 3.46 1.19
N LEU A 433 -2.33 4.79 1.09
CA LEU A 433 -3.40 5.75 1.28
C LEU A 433 -4.01 6.20 -0.04
N ARG A 434 -3.19 6.27 -1.09
CA ARG A 434 -3.57 6.62 -2.45
C ARG A 434 -2.73 5.84 -3.46
N MET A 435 -3.40 5.25 -4.44
CA MET A 435 -2.74 4.54 -5.51
C MET A 435 -2.01 5.52 -6.44
N PRO A 436 -0.76 5.21 -6.83
CA PRO A 436 0.03 6.03 -7.74
C PRO A 436 -0.18 5.64 -9.23
N VAL A 437 -1.05 4.67 -9.47
CA VAL A 437 -1.35 4.09 -10.79
C VAL A 437 -2.87 4.02 -10.98
N ARG A 438 -3.28 3.79 -12.23
CA ARG A 438 -4.69 3.64 -12.64
C ARG A 438 -4.90 2.26 -13.27
N GLY A 439 -6.10 1.73 -13.11
CA GLY A 439 -6.46 0.39 -13.60
C GLY A 439 -6.12 -0.73 -12.63
N LEU A 440 -7.00 -1.72 -12.55
CA LEU A 440 -7.01 -2.75 -11.50
C LEU A 440 -5.74 -3.60 -11.49
N THR A 441 -5.30 -4.09 -12.66
CA THR A 441 -4.07 -4.87 -12.85
C THR A 441 -2.84 -4.14 -12.27
N LYS A 442 -2.69 -2.84 -12.58
CA LYS A 442 -1.54 -2.06 -12.10
C LYS A 442 -1.62 -1.86 -10.59
N VAL A 443 -2.83 -1.63 -10.06
CA VAL A 443 -3.05 -1.48 -8.62
C VAL A 443 -2.72 -2.77 -7.86
N ARG A 444 -3.13 -3.93 -8.38
CA ARG A 444 -2.75 -5.24 -7.83
C ARG A 444 -1.24 -5.43 -7.79
N SER A 445 -0.52 -5.04 -8.84
CA SER A 445 0.96 -5.07 -8.84
C SER A 445 1.57 -4.22 -7.72
N VAL A 446 1.05 -3.02 -7.46
CA VAL A 446 1.50 -2.15 -6.34
C VAL A 446 1.20 -2.81 -4.98
N VAL A 447 0.02 -3.39 -4.82
CA VAL A 447 -0.36 -4.10 -3.59
C VAL A 447 0.49 -5.36 -3.39
N GLY A 448 0.78 -6.11 -4.46
CA GLY A 448 1.66 -7.27 -4.44
C GLY A 448 3.08 -6.92 -3.97
N LEU A 449 3.65 -5.81 -4.44
CA LEU A 449 4.94 -5.32 -3.93
C LEU A 449 4.89 -5.00 -2.43
N PHE A 450 3.81 -4.39 -1.95
CA PHE A 450 3.62 -4.16 -0.53
C PHE A 450 3.56 -5.48 0.25
N VAL A 451 2.79 -6.46 -0.25
CA VAL A 451 2.65 -7.76 0.40
C VAL A 451 4.00 -8.48 0.47
N LEU A 452 4.76 -8.52 -0.62
CA LEU A 452 6.10 -9.12 -0.66
C LEU A 452 7.06 -8.40 0.30
N ALA A 453 7.07 -7.07 0.31
CA ALA A 453 7.90 -6.29 1.23
C ALA A 453 7.51 -6.55 2.70
N HIS A 454 6.21 -6.60 2.99
CA HIS A 454 5.69 -6.90 4.33
C HIS A 454 6.10 -8.31 4.78
N ASN A 455 5.84 -9.32 3.96
CA ASN A 455 6.17 -10.71 4.26
C ASN A 455 7.67 -10.91 4.42
N LEU A 456 8.51 -10.25 3.60
CA LEU A 456 9.96 -10.23 3.77
C LEU A 456 10.35 -9.78 5.18
N MET A 457 9.78 -8.68 5.68
CA MET A 457 10.08 -8.18 7.01
C MET A 457 9.59 -9.10 8.12
N ARG A 458 8.40 -9.71 7.97
CA ARG A 458 7.89 -10.70 8.94
C ARG A 458 8.79 -11.93 8.99
N THR A 459 9.18 -12.43 7.82
CA THR A 459 10.05 -13.61 7.69
C THR A 459 11.40 -13.36 8.31
N MET A 460 12.11 -12.32 7.87
CA MET A 460 13.52 -12.12 8.22
C MET A 460 13.72 -11.54 9.62
N VAL A 461 12.76 -10.78 10.16
CA VAL A 461 12.92 -10.14 11.48
C VAL A 461 12.26 -10.93 12.59
N ALA A 462 11.10 -11.55 12.34
CA ALA A 462 10.31 -12.18 13.41
C ALA A 462 10.38 -13.72 13.40
N LEU A 463 10.46 -14.35 12.23
CA LEU A 463 10.30 -15.80 12.10
C LEU A 463 11.63 -16.55 11.88
N ALA A 464 12.59 -15.92 11.21
CA ALA A 464 13.89 -16.51 10.92
C ALA A 464 15.03 -15.48 11.02
N PRO A 465 15.27 -14.87 12.21
CA PRO A 465 16.35 -13.91 12.41
C PRO A 465 17.74 -14.50 12.14
N GLN A 466 17.91 -15.81 12.21
CA GLN A 466 19.12 -16.52 11.79
C GLN A 466 19.45 -16.38 10.30
N LEU A 467 18.50 -15.92 9.47
CA LEU A 467 18.73 -15.58 8.06
C LEU A 467 19.25 -14.13 7.88
N ILE A 468 19.22 -13.30 8.93
CA ILE A 468 19.92 -12.00 8.97
C ILE A 468 21.42 -12.31 8.97
N GLY A 469 22.11 -11.92 7.90
CA GLY A 469 23.53 -12.22 7.71
C GLY A 469 23.83 -13.48 6.88
N TRP A 470 22.82 -14.23 6.43
CA TRP A 470 23.02 -15.29 5.43
C TRP A 470 22.97 -14.71 4.02
N GLY A 471 24.10 -14.09 3.64
CA GLY A 471 24.42 -13.67 2.29
C GLY A 471 25.86 -13.18 2.25
N PRO A 472 26.79 -13.86 1.55
CA PRO A 472 28.04 -13.22 1.16
C PRO A 472 27.67 -11.89 0.49
N GLY A 473 28.31 -10.79 0.89
CA GLY A 473 28.08 -9.47 0.28
C GLY A 473 28.09 -9.58 -1.26
N PRO A 474 27.38 -8.72 -2.00
CA PRO A 474 27.12 -8.88 -3.44
C PRO A 474 28.37 -9.23 -4.27
N CYS A 475 29.56 -8.74 -3.88
CA CYS A 475 30.83 -9.12 -4.51
C CYS A 475 31.21 -10.61 -4.42
N ALA A 476 30.87 -11.30 -3.32
CA ALA A 476 31.22 -12.70 -3.12
C ALA A 476 30.26 -13.67 -3.83
N MET A 477 29.04 -13.24 -4.21
CA MET A 477 28.14 -14.04 -5.06
C MET A 477 28.52 -13.97 -6.54
N VAL A 478 28.97 -12.81 -7.04
CA VAL A 478 29.47 -12.68 -8.43
C VAL A 478 30.75 -13.49 -8.62
N ALA A 479 31.57 -13.64 -7.57
CA ALA A 479 32.78 -14.47 -7.60
C ALA A 479 32.52 -15.99 -7.53
N GLN A 480 31.31 -16.44 -7.18
CA GLN A 480 30.93 -17.86 -7.20
C GLN A 480 30.17 -18.26 -8.47
N ALA A 481 29.70 -17.29 -9.25
CA ALA A 481 28.97 -17.50 -10.51
C ALA A 481 29.81 -17.20 -11.78
N ALA A 482 31.06 -16.78 -11.62
CA ALA A 482 32.08 -16.67 -12.66
C ALA A 482 33.09 -17.81 -12.51
#